data_AF-A0A5R9AU47-F1
#
_entry.id   AF-A0A5R9AU47-F1
#
_cell.length_a   1.000
_cell.length_b   1.000
_cell.length_c   1.000
_cell.angle_alpha   90.00
_cell.angle_beta   90.00
_cell.angle_gamma   90.00
#
_symmetry.space_group_name_H-M   'P 1'
#
loop_
_entity.id
_entity.type
_entity.pdbx_description
1 polymer ?
#
loop_
_entity_poly.entity_id
_entity_poly.type
_entity_poly.pdbx_seq_one_letter_code
_entity_poly.pdbx_strand_id
1 'polypeptide(L)'
;MKNIVPTFINEYLDEKELTKLISIDNEGKLNYNLFKNLLDTPYLKKSYMEYEGFFVAENILRTELGFDNRSKPGDFDIVIIPFSKKVIHFNKTCAIEVKIVRPTRMKPSKNANSLGVSQTLGLIHDGFPFVGLLHVCMTEPLKENEKKRIKYIGGIGGEEAENDILIHEAPEHLMDDFSRWSSIKQMKRLLATDLPKYVGICTVGVNVTEKNSFSLAFDMSLNSPYTCGYFNPRRLEETQNKIKLFFNEYRHRFREAGK
;
A
#
# COMPACT_ATOMS: atom_id res chain seq x y z
N MET A 1 3.12 -11.92 31.71
CA MET A 1 3.50 -12.33 30.33
C MET A 1 4.81 -11.63 29.99
N LYS A 2 5.84 -12.33 29.50
CA LYS A 2 7.05 -11.66 29.00
C LYS A 2 6.63 -10.87 27.76
N ASN A 3 6.79 -9.54 27.79
CA ASN A 3 6.67 -8.70 26.61
C ASN A 3 7.78 -9.11 25.63
N ILE A 4 7.41 -9.91 24.62
CA ILE A 4 8.31 -10.24 23.53
C ILE A 4 8.32 -9.01 22.62
N VAL A 5 9.35 -8.17 22.76
CA VAL A 5 9.59 -7.09 21.80
C VAL A 5 9.94 -7.75 20.46
N PRO A 6 9.24 -7.42 19.36
CA PRO A 6 9.57 -7.98 18.05
C PRO A 6 10.98 -7.56 17.65
N THR A 7 11.83 -8.52 17.30
CA THR A 7 13.12 -8.24 16.65
C THR A 7 12.86 -7.99 15.16
N PHE A 8 13.35 -6.86 14.65
CA PHE A 8 13.23 -6.48 13.24
C PHE A 8 14.44 -6.98 12.45
N ILE A 9 14.22 -7.37 11.18
CA ILE A 9 15.33 -7.74 10.30
C ILE A 9 16.19 -6.50 10.02
N ASN A 10 17.51 -6.69 10.04
CA ASN A 10 18.47 -5.67 9.64
C ASN A 10 18.70 -5.64 8.12
N GLU A 11 18.14 -6.61 7.40
CA GLU A 11 18.27 -6.76 5.95
C GLU A 11 17.03 -6.25 5.24
N TYR A 12 17.24 -5.62 4.07
CA TYR A 12 16.14 -5.18 3.24
C TYR A 12 15.62 -6.34 2.41
N LEU A 13 14.30 -6.56 2.46
CA LEU A 13 13.63 -7.38 1.46
C LEU A 13 13.71 -6.69 0.10
N ASP A 14 13.80 -7.50 -0.96
CA ASP A 14 13.68 -6.97 -2.30
C ASP A 14 12.27 -6.45 -2.59
N GLU A 15 12.07 -5.81 -3.75
CA GLU A 15 10.77 -5.20 -4.06
C GLU A 15 9.63 -6.19 -4.25
N LYS A 16 9.93 -7.34 -4.84
CA LYS A 16 8.94 -8.38 -5.11
C LYS A 16 8.54 -9.07 -3.82
N GLU A 17 9.52 -9.39 -2.99
CA GLU A 17 9.33 -10.00 -1.67
C GLU A 17 8.51 -9.08 -0.76
N LEU A 18 8.89 -7.80 -0.64
CA LEU A 18 8.18 -6.87 0.22
C LEU A 18 6.76 -6.63 -0.26
N THR A 19 6.57 -6.43 -1.57
CA THR A 19 5.24 -6.23 -2.15
C THR A 19 4.36 -7.45 -1.89
N LYS A 20 4.86 -8.65 -2.17
CA LYS A 20 4.13 -9.90 -1.92
C LYS A 20 3.76 -10.07 -0.45
N LEU A 21 4.66 -9.70 0.46
CA LEU A 21 4.47 -9.78 1.91
C LEU A 21 3.38 -8.83 2.40
N ILE A 22 3.34 -7.59 1.90
CA ILE A 22 2.39 -6.59 2.39
C ILE A 22 1.03 -6.65 1.71
N SER A 23 0.93 -7.24 0.51
CA SER A 23 -0.32 -7.34 -0.27
C SER A 23 -1.43 -8.10 0.45
N ILE A 24 -1.10 -9.29 0.95
CA ILE A 24 -2.03 -10.24 1.57
C ILE A 24 -1.48 -10.59 2.95
N ASP A 25 -2.30 -10.48 3.99
CA ASP A 25 -1.90 -10.80 5.35
C ASP A 25 -1.81 -12.31 5.60
N ASN A 26 -1.40 -12.67 6.82
CA ASN A 26 -1.23 -14.06 7.23
C ASN A 26 -2.55 -14.84 7.31
N GLU A 27 -3.69 -14.16 7.31
CA GLU A 27 -5.03 -14.77 7.27
C GLU A 27 -5.52 -14.96 5.83
N GLY A 28 -4.71 -14.60 4.83
CA GLY A 28 -5.10 -14.67 3.43
C GLY A 28 -6.04 -13.54 3.02
N LYS A 29 -6.12 -12.43 3.77
CA LYS A 29 -6.93 -11.27 3.42
C LYS A 29 -6.11 -10.19 2.75
N LEU A 30 -6.72 -9.46 1.85
CA LEU A 30 -6.10 -8.27 1.26
C LEU A 30 -5.83 -7.27 2.39
N ASN A 31 -4.65 -6.67 2.39
CA ASN A 31 -4.30 -5.71 3.43
C ASN A 31 -5.17 -4.45 3.33
N TYR A 32 -6.25 -4.45 4.11
CA TYR A 32 -7.29 -3.43 4.07
C TYR A 32 -6.73 -2.02 4.24
N ASN A 33 -5.78 -1.83 5.15
CA ASN A 33 -5.23 -0.52 5.45
C ASN A 33 -4.39 0.05 4.29
N LEU A 34 -3.82 -0.80 3.45
CA LEU A 34 -3.05 -0.38 2.28
C LEU A 34 -3.95 -0.09 1.07
N PHE A 35 -4.87 -1.02 0.78
CA PHE A 35 -5.52 -1.05 -0.53
C PHE A 35 -6.95 -0.55 -0.55
N LYS A 36 -7.68 -0.59 0.57
CA LYS A 36 -9.13 -0.30 0.56
C LYS A 36 -9.50 1.00 -0.15
N ASN A 37 -8.70 2.04 0.11
CA ASN A 37 -8.95 3.36 -0.42
C ASN A 37 -8.49 3.42 -1.88
N LEU A 38 -7.38 2.76 -2.23
CA LEU A 38 -6.92 2.65 -3.62
C LEU A 38 -7.91 1.89 -4.52
N LEU A 39 -8.85 1.16 -3.91
CA LEU A 39 -9.84 0.31 -4.57
C LEU A 39 -11.27 0.86 -4.48
N ASP A 40 -11.50 2.00 -3.82
CA ASP A 40 -12.83 2.55 -3.60
C ASP A 40 -12.93 4.02 -4.03
N THR A 41 -14.11 4.39 -4.55
CA THR A 41 -14.43 5.77 -4.89
C THR A 41 -14.95 6.53 -3.68
N PRO A 42 -14.65 7.84 -3.50
CA PRO A 42 -14.94 8.61 -2.28
C PRO A 42 -16.41 8.73 -1.83
N TYR A 43 -17.37 8.13 -2.54
CA TYR A 43 -18.80 8.22 -2.22
C TYR A 43 -19.51 6.87 -2.23
N LEU A 44 -18.82 5.77 -2.55
CA LEU A 44 -19.40 4.43 -2.69
C LEU A 44 -18.76 3.43 -1.73
N LYS A 45 -18.68 3.75 -0.41
CA LYS A 45 -18.37 2.76 0.63
C LYS A 45 -19.19 1.46 0.50
N LYS A 46 -20.34 1.50 -0.21
CA LYS A 46 -21.14 0.33 -0.60
C LYS A 46 -20.42 -0.66 -1.53
N SER A 47 -19.63 -0.21 -2.51
CA SER A 47 -19.01 -1.12 -3.49
C SER A 47 -17.97 -2.05 -2.85
N TYR A 48 -17.13 -1.55 -1.94
CA TYR A 48 -16.23 -2.40 -1.15
C TYR A 48 -17.02 -3.37 -0.24
N MET A 49 -18.23 -2.98 0.19
CA MET A 49 -19.10 -3.83 0.99
C MET A 49 -19.71 -5.01 0.22
N GLU A 50 -19.80 -4.90 -1.10
CA GLU A 50 -20.38 -5.93 -1.99
C GLU A 50 -19.36 -6.98 -2.45
N TYR A 51 -18.06 -6.72 -2.29
CA TYR A 51 -17.01 -7.67 -2.65
C TYR A 51 -16.87 -8.77 -1.60
N GLU A 52 -16.73 -10.01 -2.07
CA GLU A 52 -16.40 -11.18 -1.24
C GLU A 52 -14.88 -11.32 -1.08
N GLY A 53 -14.12 -10.86 -2.07
CA GLY A 53 -12.66 -10.91 -2.04
C GLY A 53 -12.04 -10.28 -3.28
N PHE A 54 -10.75 -10.54 -3.45
CA PHE A 54 -9.91 -9.95 -4.48
C PHE A 54 -8.99 -10.99 -5.10
N PHE A 55 -8.77 -10.91 -6.41
CA PHE A 55 -7.65 -11.56 -7.07
C PHE A 55 -6.48 -10.59 -7.15
N VAL A 56 -5.33 -10.97 -6.61
CA VAL A 56 -4.12 -10.14 -6.56
C VAL A 56 -3.02 -10.81 -7.37
N ALA A 57 -2.50 -10.12 -8.37
CA ALA A 57 -1.30 -10.54 -9.10
C ALA A 57 -0.23 -9.45 -8.99
N GLU A 58 1.03 -9.89 -8.95
CA GLU A 58 2.19 -9.03 -8.69
C GLU A 58 3.25 -9.26 -9.76
N ASN A 59 3.99 -8.21 -10.10
CA ASN A 59 5.11 -8.25 -11.04
C ASN A 59 4.72 -8.90 -12.38
N ILE A 60 3.68 -8.35 -13.02
CA ILE A 60 3.18 -8.85 -14.30
C ILE A 60 3.92 -8.11 -15.41
N LEU A 61 4.50 -8.85 -16.35
CA LEU A 61 5.18 -8.22 -17.47
C LEU A 61 4.15 -7.51 -18.35
N ARG A 62 4.49 -6.34 -18.85
CA ARG A 62 3.57 -5.57 -19.70
C ARG A 62 3.10 -6.35 -20.93
N THR A 63 4.00 -7.09 -21.55
CA THR A 63 3.71 -7.90 -22.73
C THR A 63 2.82 -9.10 -22.42
N GLU A 64 2.86 -9.64 -21.20
CA GLU A 64 1.98 -10.75 -20.79
C GLU A 64 0.52 -10.30 -20.73
N LEU A 65 0.26 -9.03 -20.41
CA LEU A 65 -1.06 -8.42 -20.48
C LEU A 65 -1.43 -7.93 -21.88
N GLY A 66 -0.60 -8.17 -22.91
CA GLY A 66 -0.89 -7.77 -24.29
C GLY A 66 -0.70 -6.26 -24.57
N PHE A 67 0.15 -5.59 -23.81
CA PHE A 67 0.57 -4.20 -24.07
C PHE A 67 1.93 -4.14 -24.79
N ASP A 68 2.17 -3.06 -25.54
CA ASP A 68 3.42 -2.84 -26.27
C ASP A 68 4.60 -2.57 -25.32
N ASN A 69 5.72 -3.28 -25.49
CA ASN A 69 6.93 -3.17 -24.68
C ASN A 69 7.69 -1.84 -24.82
N ARG A 70 7.34 -0.99 -25.79
CA ARG A 70 8.01 0.31 -26.02
C ARG A 70 7.45 1.46 -25.17
N SER A 71 6.35 1.22 -24.45
CA SER A 71 5.63 2.23 -23.68
C SER A 71 5.90 2.08 -22.17
N LYS A 72 5.80 3.19 -21.42
CA LYS A 72 5.78 3.15 -19.94
C LYS A 72 4.34 2.93 -19.43
N PRO A 73 4.15 2.27 -18.27
CA PRO A 73 5.17 1.66 -17.41
C PRO A 73 5.78 0.39 -18.03
N GLY A 74 6.94 -0.03 -17.51
CA GLY A 74 7.65 -1.22 -17.99
C GLY A 74 6.94 -2.52 -17.63
N ASP A 75 6.68 -2.74 -16.33
CA ASP A 75 5.92 -3.87 -15.79
C ASP A 75 4.82 -3.33 -14.86
N PHE A 76 3.85 -4.18 -14.51
CA PHE A 76 2.79 -3.85 -13.57
C PHE A 76 3.10 -4.43 -12.19
N ASP A 77 3.35 -3.57 -11.20
CA ASP A 77 3.78 -4.01 -9.86
C ASP A 77 2.67 -4.80 -9.14
N ILE A 78 1.44 -4.27 -9.10
CA ILE A 78 0.28 -4.95 -8.53
C ILE A 78 -0.96 -4.72 -9.42
N VAL A 79 -1.70 -5.80 -9.68
CA VAL A 79 -3.04 -5.77 -10.27
C VAL A 79 -4.03 -6.44 -9.32
N ILE A 80 -5.10 -5.73 -8.96
CA ILE A 80 -6.15 -6.20 -8.06
C ILE A 80 -7.49 -6.23 -8.81
N ILE A 81 -8.17 -7.37 -8.78
CA ILE A 81 -9.50 -7.57 -9.40
C ILE A 81 -10.51 -7.97 -8.33
N PRO A 82 -11.45 -7.09 -7.97
CA PRO A 82 -12.50 -7.44 -7.02
C PRO A 82 -13.43 -8.53 -7.57
N PHE A 83 -13.92 -9.40 -6.72
CA PHE A 83 -14.98 -10.35 -7.07
C PHE A 83 -16.08 -10.40 -6.01
N SER A 84 -17.23 -10.87 -6.45
CA SER A 84 -18.40 -11.20 -5.65
C SER A 84 -18.87 -12.60 -6.02
N LYS A 85 -19.85 -13.16 -5.30
CA LYS A 85 -20.28 -14.55 -5.42
C LYS A 85 -20.44 -15.10 -6.84
N LYS A 86 -20.88 -14.26 -7.78
CA LYS A 86 -21.21 -14.66 -9.15
C LYS A 86 -20.45 -13.88 -10.21
N VAL A 87 -19.69 -12.85 -9.84
CA VAL A 87 -19.16 -11.87 -10.79
C VAL A 87 -17.74 -11.48 -10.41
N ILE A 88 -16.83 -11.55 -11.39
CA ILE A 88 -15.49 -10.96 -11.35
C ILE A 88 -15.57 -9.58 -12.00
N HIS A 89 -15.19 -8.54 -11.27
CA HIS A 89 -15.39 -7.15 -11.66
C HIS A 89 -14.17 -6.58 -12.40
N PHE A 90 -13.91 -7.03 -13.63
CA PHE A 90 -12.80 -6.52 -14.46
C PHE A 90 -12.89 -5.02 -14.76
N ASN A 91 -14.11 -4.48 -14.81
CA ASN A 91 -14.36 -3.03 -14.91
C ASN A 91 -14.00 -2.25 -13.64
N LYS A 92 -13.61 -2.94 -12.57
CA LYS A 92 -13.14 -2.41 -11.29
C LYS A 92 -11.68 -2.79 -11.00
N THR A 93 -10.94 -3.31 -12.00
CA THR A 93 -9.53 -3.63 -11.81
C THR A 93 -8.73 -2.38 -11.45
N CYS A 94 -7.87 -2.52 -10.44
CA CYS A 94 -6.91 -1.51 -10.03
C CYS A 94 -5.50 -1.96 -10.38
N ALA A 95 -4.75 -1.11 -11.07
CA ALA A 95 -3.31 -1.26 -11.22
C ALA A 95 -2.61 -0.27 -10.32
N ILE A 96 -1.62 -0.75 -9.56
CA ILE A 96 -0.92 0.05 -8.56
C ILE A 96 0.57 -0.01 -8.88
N GLU A 97 1.18 1.17 -9.06
CA GLU A 97 2.62 1.33 -9.09
C GLU A 97 3.14 1.34 -7.63
N VAL A 98 4.19 0.60 -7.36
CA VAL A 98 4.85 0.54 -6.05
C VAL A 98 6.22 1.18 -6.13
N LYS A 99 6.56 1.99 -5.12
CA LYS A 99 7.91 2.55 -4.96
C LYS A 99 8.40 2.29 -3.56
N ILE A 100 9.50 1.55 -3.45
CA ILE A 100 10.10 1.28 -2.14
C ILE A 100 11.21 2.27 -1.85
N VAL A 101 11.09 2.94 -0.71
CA VAL A 101 12.09 3.87 -0.18
C VAL A 101 12.80 3.20 0.98
N ARG A 102 14.13 3.19 0.91
CA ARG A 102 14.99 2.56 1.92
C ARG A 102 15.99 3.56 2.52
N PRO A 103 15.53 4.49 3.38
CA PRO A 103 16.42 5.35 4.13
C PRO A 103 17.22 4.57 5.17
N THR A 104 18.48 4.95 5.32
CA THR A 104 19.37 4.42 6.36
C THR A 104 19.51 5.45 7.47
N ARG A 105 19.97 5.04 8.65
CA ARG A 105 20.24 5.98 9.76
C ARG A 105 21.30 7.02 9.41
N MET A 106 22.25 6.64 8.55
CA MET A 106 23.27 7.56 8.02
C MET A 106 22.74 8.50 6.92
N LYS A 107 21.66 8.13 6.23
CA LYS A 107 21.04 8.92 5.16
C LYS A 107 19.51 8.92 5.33
N PRO A 108 18.99 9.53 6.41
CA PRO A 108 17.57 9.44 6.74
C PRO A 108 16.70 10.22 5.75
N SER A 109 17.25 11.22 5.07
CA SER A 109 16.58 11.95 4.00
C SER A 109 16.63 11.25 2.63
N LYS A 110 17.18 10.03 2.54
CA LYS A 110 17.26 9.31 1.27
C LYS A 110 15.86 9.10 0.71
N ASN A 111 15.75 9.40 -0.57
CA ASN A 111 14.51 9.40 -1.32
C ASN A 111 14.46 8.23 -2.29
N ALA A 112 13.25 7.91 -2.77
CA ALA A 112 13.09 7.11 -3.97
C ALA A 112 13.86 7.76 -5.14
N ASN A 113 14.54 6.94 -5.96
CA ASN A 113 15.24 7.40 -7.16
C ASN A 113 14.28 8.08 -8.16
N SER A 114 13.02 7.66 -8.18
CA SER A 114 11.92 8.33 -8.85
C SER A 114 10.67 8.25 -7.98
N LEU A 115 9.73 9.19 -8.14
CA LEU A 115 8.46 9.20 -7.42
C LEU A 115 7.39 8.29 -8.04
N GLY A 116 7.70 7.54 -9.10
CA GLY A 116 6.71 6.69 -9.80
C GLY A 116 5.68 7.44 -10.66
N VAL A 117 5.68 8.78 -10.67
CA VAL A 117 4.69 9.60 -11.40
C VAL A 117 4.55 9.21 -12.88
N SER A 118 5.66 9.10 -13.62
CA SER A 118 5.59 8.76 -15.05
C SER A 118 5.03 7.36 -15.31
N GLN A 119 5.31 6.40 -14.42
CA GLN A 119 4.77 5.05 -14.49
C GLN A 119 3.28 5.05 -14.19
N THR A 120 2.85 5.76 -13.15
CA THR A 120 1.45 5.97 -12.82
C THR A 120 0.67 6.64 -13.96
N LEU A 121 1.25 7.66 -14.60
CA LEU A 121 0.65 8.26 -15.79
C LEU A 121 0.53 7.25 -16.94
N GLY A 122 1.52 6.37 -17.12
CA GLY A 122 1.44 5.27 -18.07
C GLY A 122 0.26 4.33 -17.80
N LEU A 123 0.00 3.96 -16.54
CA LEU A 123 -1.19 3.16 -16.15
C LEU A 123 -2.51 3.86 -16.51
N ILE A 124 -2.55 5.18 -16.38
CA ILE A 124 -3.71 6.00 -16.77
C ILE A 124 -3.91 5.94 -18.29
N HIS A 125 -2.82 6.08 -19.05
CA HIS A 125 -2.82 6.02 -20.52
C HIS A 125 -3.17 4.62 -21.04
N ASP A 126 -2.73 3.58 -20.34
CA ASP A 126 -3.12 2.20 -20.58
C ASP A 126 -4.58 1.94 -20.25
N GLY A 127 -5.31 2.89 -19.68
CA GLY A 127 -6.76 2.80 -19.54
C GLY A 127 -7.23 1.85 -18.44
N PHE A 128 -6.43 1.61 -17.40
CA PHE A 128 -6.89 0.87 -16.21
C PHE A 128 -8.05 1.62 -15.52
N PRO A 129 -9.11 0.91 -15.05
CA PRO A 129 -10.25 1.55 -14.39
C PRO A 129 -9.88 2.33 -13.13
N PHE A 130 -9.05 1.74 -12.27
CA PHE A 130 -8.46 2.40 -11.10
C PHE A 130 -6.95 2.36 -11.20
N VAL A 131 -6.32 3.45 -10.77
CA VAL A 131 -4.86 3.60 -10.77
C VAL A 131 -4.42 4.07 -9.39
N GLY A 132 -3.45 3.36 -8.82
CA GLY A 132 -2.84 3.69 -7.54
C GLY A 132 -1.34 3.96 -7.65
N LEU A 133 -0.82 4.72 -6.70
CA LEU A 133 0.61 4.83 -6.42
C LEU A 133 0.86 4.60 -4.93
N LEU A 134 1.64 3.56 -4.62
CA LEU A 134 1.96 3.15 -3.27
C LEU A 134 3.44 3.37 -2.99
N HIS A 135 3.76 4.24 -2.03
CA HIS A 135 5.13 4.37 -1.51
C HIS A 135 5.29 3.58 -0.21
N VAL A 136 6.17 2.59 -0.25
CA VAL A 136 6.50 1.73 0.89
C VAL A 136 7.84 2.16 1.47
N CYS A 137 7.87 2.60 2.72
CA CYS A 137 9.08 3.04 3.40
C CYS A 137 9.56 1.95 4.35
N MET A 138 10.56 1.17 3.90
CA MET A 138 11.24 0.19 4.74
C MET A 138 12.58 0.79 5.17
N THR A 139 12.68 1.27 6.40
CA THR A 139 13.88 1.94 6.92
C THR A 139 14.83 0.97 7.62
N GLU A 140 16.12 1.32 7.69
CA GLU A 140 17.05 0.67 8.62
C GLU A 140 16.51 0.85 10.05
N PRO A 141 16.38 -0.23 10.85
CA PRO A 141 15.89 -0.13 12.23
C PRO A 141 16.70 0.85 13.08
N LEU A 142 16.02 1.61 13.93
CA LEU A 142 16.65 2.46 14.94
C LEU A 142 17.29 1.63 16.05
N LYS A 143 18.46 2.07 16.52
CA LYS A 143 19.06 1.56 17.77
C LYS A 143 18.16 1.93 18.95
N GLU A 144 18.24 1.16 20.03
CA GLU A 144 17.45 1.41 21.25
C GLU A 144 17.55 2.85 21.77
N ASN A 145 18.75 3.45 21.72
CA ASN A 145 18.98 4.83 22.14
C ASN A 145 18.45 5.90 21.17
N GLU A 146 18.04 5.50 19.96
CA GLU A 146 17.48 6.38 18.92
C GLU A 146 15.94 6.30 18.87
N LYS A 147 15.34 5.28 19.50
CA LYS A 147 13.89 5.07 19.55
C LYS A 147 13.21 6.13 20.42
N LYS A 148 12.00 6.52 20.03
CA LYS A 148 11.20 7.46 20.81
C LYS A 148 10.53 6.74 21.97
N ARG A 149 10.59 7.33 23.16
CA ARG A 149 9.75 6.93 24.29
C ARG A 149 8.35 7.45 24.04
N ILE A 150 7.39 6.54 23.90
CA ILE A 150 5.98 6.86 23.80
C ILE A 150 5.25 6.24 24.97
N LYS A 151 4.25 6.92 25.48
CA LYS A 151 3.34 6.34 26.48
C LYS A 151 2.21 5.65 25.75
N TYR A 152 2.00 4.38 26.05
CA TYR A 152 0.91 3.62 25.45
C TYR A 152 -0.33 3.69 26.34
N ILE A 153 -1.40 4.27 25.81
CA ILE A 153 -2.71 4.29 26.45
C ILE A 153 -3.60 3.36 25.63
N GLY A 154 -3.88 2.18 26.17
CA GLY A 154 -4.65 1.15 25.46
C GLY A 154 -6.15 1.39 25.52
N GLY A 155 -6.73 2.07 24.51
CA GLY A 155 -8.19 2.31 24.35
C GLY A 155 -8.76 3.22 25.45
N ILE A 156 -9.60 4.22 25.21
CA ILE A 156 -10.79 4.29 24.37
C ILE A 156 -10.78 5.67 23.71
N GLY A 157 -11.06 5.74 22.41
CA GLY A 157 -11.34 7.03 21.76
C GLY A 157 -12.63 7.61 22.34
N GLY A 158 -12.52 8.75 23.01
CA GLY A 158 -13.61 9.46 23.69
C GLY A 158 -13.03 10.51 24.64
N GLU A 159 -13.86 11.43 25.14
CA GLU A 159 -13.49 12.55 26.04
C GLU A 159 -12.71 12.13 27.30
N GLU A 160 -12.66 10.83 27.64
CA GLU A 160 -11.87 10.27 28.75
C GLU A 160 -10.35 10.17 28.47
N ALA A 161 -9.92 10.34 27.22
CA ALA A 161 -8.50 10.29 26.83
C ALA A 161 -7.69 11.54 27.24
N GLU A 162 -8.35 12.60 27.72
CA GLU A 162 -7.72 13.84 28.20
C GLU A 162 -7.42 13.83 29.72
N ASN A 163 -7.67 12.72 30.42
CA ASN A 163 -7.29 12.61 31.83
C ASN A 163 -5.76 12.51 31.99
N ASP A 164 -5.11 13.62 32.35
CA ASP A 164 -3.66 13.73 32.61
C ASP A 164 -3.11 12.60 33.51
N ILE A 165 -3.90 12.11 34.46
CA ILE A 165 -3.51 11.03 35.39
C ILE A 165 -3.24 9.72 34.64
N LEU A 166 -4.09 9.35 33.68
CA LEU A 166 -3.92 8.15 32.85
C LEU A 166 -2.70 8.25 31.93
N ILE A 167 -2.37 9.46 31.47
CA ILE A 167 -1.19 9.72 30.65
C ILE A 167 0.09 9.64 31.48
N HIS A 168 0.08 10.11 32.73
CA HIS A 168 1.26 10.08 33.58
C HIS A 168 1.65 8.65 34.00
N GLU A 169 0.66 7.81 34.31
CA GLU A 169 0.85 6.44 34.80
C GLU A 169 0.99 5.39 33.69
N ALA A 170 0.74 5.76 32.43
CA ALA A 170 0.86 4.86 31.30
C ALA A 170 2.30 4.33 31.11
N PRO A 171 2.46 3.03 30.80
CA PRO A 171 3.78 2.45 30.56
C PRO A 171 4.44 3.11 29.35
N GLU A 172 5.73 3.41 29.50
CA GLU A 172 6.58 3.86 28.39
C GLU A 172 7.05 2.68 27.55
N HIS A 173 6.93 2.84 26.24
CA HIS A 173 7.43 1.92 25.24
C HIS A 173 8.40 2.65 24.31
N LEU A 174 9.47 1.96 23.91
CA LEU A 174 10.36 2.45 22.86
C LEU A 174 9.77 2.09 21.49
N MET A 175 9.43 3.11 20.72
CA MET A 175 8.90 2.97 19.37
C MET A 175 9.92 3.40 18.33
N ASP A 176 10.09 2.55 17.33
CA ASP A 176 10.74 2.91 16.08
C ASP A 176 9.74 3.62 15.17
N ASP A 177 9.83 4.94 15.11
CA ASP A 177 8.96 5.83 14.30
C ASP A 177 9.61 6.19 12.95
N PHE A 178 10.75 5.58 12.60
CA PHE A 178 11.54 6.04 11.45
C PHE A 178 10.83 5.77 10.12
N SER A 179 10.25 4.58 9.95
CA SER A 179 9.49 4.22 8.74
C SER A 179 8.25 5.09 8.57
N ARG A 180 7.56 5.44 9.66
CA ARG A 180 6.43 6.40 9.67
C ARG A 180 6.87 7.81 9.28
N TRP A 181 7.95 8.30 9.87
CA TRP A 181 8.46 9.63 9.51
C TRP A 181 8.88 9.69 8.03
N SER A 182 9.46 8.61 7.51
CA SER A 182 9.81 8.50 6.09
C SER A 182 8.56 8.52 5.21
N SER A 183 7.50 7.79 5.57
CA SER A 183 6.26 7.76 4.79
C SER A 183 5.58 9.12 4.72
N ILE A 184 5.51 9.86 5.84
CA ILE A 184 5.02 11.24 5.89
C ILE A 184 5.79 12.15 4.92
N LYS A 185 7.13 12.03 4.89
CA LYS A 185 7.96 12.79 3.95
C LYS A 185 7.67 12.42 2.50
N GLN A 186 7.50 11.14 2.18
CA GLN A 186 7.14 10.71 0.83
C GLN A 186 5.78 11.25 0.41
N MET A 187 4.78 11.24 1.31
CA MET A 187 3.46 11.80 1.00
C MET A 187 3.54 13.27 0.66
N LYS A 188 4.24 14.08 1.46
CA LYS A 188 4.44 15.52 1.17
C LYS A 188 5.03 15.77 -0.22
N ARG A 189 5.94 14.89 -0.68
CA ARG A 189 6.53 14.97 -2.02
C ARG A 189 5.54 14.59 -3.11
N LEU A 190 4.76 13.52 -2.90
CA LEU A 190 3.70 13.13 -3.83
C LEU A 190 2.64 14.21 -3.99
N LEU A 191 2.26 14.87 -2.89
CA LEU A 191 1.30 15.99 -2.90
C LEU A 191 1.82 17.22 -3.65
N ALA A 192 3.14 17.35 -3.82
CA ALA A 192 3.76 18.42 -4.61
C ALA A 192 3.84 18.08 -6.11
N THR A 193 3.41 16.89 -6.52
CA THR A 193 3.38 16.49 -7.94
C THR A 193 2.09 16.93 -8.63
N ASP A 194 2.06 16.81 -9.94
CA ASP A 194 0.90 17.04 -10.80
C ASP A 194 0.05 15.77 -11.03
N LEU A 195 0.15 14.78 -10.14
CA LEU A 195 -0.65 13.56 -10.24
C LEU A 195 -2.16 13.90 -10.29
N PRO A 196 -2.91 13.35 -11.27
CA PRO A 196 -4.34 13.62 -11.36
C PRO A 196 -5.09 13.19 -10.10
N LYS A 197 -6.10 13.97 -9.70
CA LYS A 197 -6.90 13.73 -8.47
C LYS A 197 -7.65 12.39 -8.46
N TYR A 198 -7.79 11.73 -9.61
CA TYR A 198 -8.41 10.42 -9.73
C TYR A 198 -7.44 9.26 -9.45
N VAL A 199 -6.15 9.52 -9.27
CA VAL A 199 -5.17 8.54 -8.82
C VAL A 199 -5.24 8.44 -7.30
N GLY A 200 -5.40 7.23 -6.78
CA GLY A 200 -5.24 6.98 -5.34
C GLY A 200 -3.75 6.97 -4.97
N ILE A 201 -3.35 7.74 -3.97
CA ILE A 201 -1.96 7.73 -3.47
C ILE A 201 -1.92 7.25 -2.02
N CYS A 202 -1.02 6.33 -1.71
CA CYS A 202 -0.83 5.81 -0.36
C CYS A 202 0.65 5.82 -0.01
N THR A 203 0.98 6.23 1.21
CA THR A 203 2.34 6.04 1.74
C THR A 203 2.28 5.34 3.09
N VAL A 204 3.19 4.40 3.29
CA VAL A 204 3.22 3.55 4.48
C VAL A 204 4.65 3.31 4.94
N GLY A 205 4.86 3.33 6.26
CA GLY A 205 6.08 2.81 6.88
C GLY A 205 5.91 1.31 7.13
N VAL A 206 6.92 0.51 6.81
CA VAL A 206 6.90 -0.94 7.05
C VAL A 206 8.11 -1.34 7.86
N ASN A 207 7.86 -2.02 8.98
CA ASN A 207 8.90 -2.64 9.78
C ASN A 207 8.70 -4.17 9.74
N VAL A 208 9.67 -4.91 9.21
CA VAL A 208 9.60 -6.36 9.03
C VAL A 208 10.35 -7.06 10.17
N THR A 209 9.73 -8.06 10.78
CA THR A 209 10.30 -8.86 11.87
C THR A 209 11.08 -10.05 11.33
N GLU A 210 11.96 -10.61 12.16
CA GLU A 210 12.72 -11.84 11.86
C GLU A 210 11.84 -13.06 11.55
N LYS A 211 10.55 -13.02 11.90
CA LYS A 211 9.58 -14.09 11.63
C LYS A 211 8.77 -13.87 10.36
N ASN A 212 9.21 -12.98 9.46
CA ASN A 212 8.46 -12.53 8.29
C ASN A 212 7.06 -11.98 8.63
N SER A 213 6.85 -11.51 9.86
CA SER A 213 5.69 -10.66 10.16
C SER A 213 6.07 -9.20 9.95
N PHE A 214 5.10 -8.31 9.84
CA PHE A 214 5.38 -6.89 9.64
C PHE A 214 4.41 -6.03 10.43
N SER A 215 4.83 -4.81 10.72
CA SER A 215 3.94 -3.74 11.19
C SER A 215 3.88 -2.63 10.15
N LEU A 216 2.70 -2.06 10.00
CA LEU A 216 2.45 -0.92 9.12
C LEU A 216 2.27 0.33 9.97
N ALA A 217 2.96 1.40 9.59
CA ALA A 217 2.89 2.68 10.25
C ALA A 217 2.34 3.72 9.26
N PHE A 218 1.12 4.17 9.51
CA PHE A 218 0.40 5.12 8.68
C PHE A 218 0.18 6.44 9.41
N ASP A 219 0.12 7.52 8.64
CA ASP A 219 -0.53 8.74 9.09
C ASP A 219 -1.91 8.83 8.43
N MET A 220 -2.96 8.46 9.17
CA MET A 220 -4.33 8.42 8.64
C MET A 220 -4.85 9.80 8.26
N SER A 221 -4.44 10.84 9.00
CA SER A 221 -4.84 12.21 8.71
C SER A 221 -4.29 12.67 7.36
N LEU A 222 -3.08 12.23 7.02
CA LEU A 222 -2.41 12.58 5.78
C LEU A 222 -2.83 11.68 4.60
N ASN A 223 -3.07 10.39 4.83
CA ASN A 223 -3.44 9.43 3.79
C ASN A 223 -4.93 9.52 3.39
N SER A 224 -5.83 9.66 4.36
CA SER A 224 -7.29 9.54 4.11
C SER A 224 -7.85 10.45 3.00
N PRO A 225 -7.38 11.70 2.79
CA PRO A 225 -7.94 12.57 1.75
C PRO A 225 -7.54 12.18 0.32
N TYR A 226 -6.45 11.43 0.16
CA TYR A 226 -5.82 11.18 -1.16
C TYR A 226 -5.72 9.70 -1.53
N THR A 227 -5.95 8.82 -0.56
CA THR A 227 -5.88 7.38 -0.80
C THR A 227 -7.06 6.86 -1.59
N CYS A 228 -8.19 7.57 -1.63
CA CYS A 228 -9.34 7.16 -2.42
C CYS A 228 -9.16 7.48 -3.90
N GLY A 229 -9.01 6.46 -4.73
CA GLY A 229 -8.96 6.60 -6.18
C GLY A 229 -10.34 6.93 -6.75
N TYR A 230 -10.39 7.71 -7.83
CA TYR A 230 -11.61 7.81 -8.64
C TYR A 230 -11.44 6.94 -9.88
N PHE A 231 -12.54 6.70 -10.59
CA PHE A 231 -12.43 6.10 -11.91
C PHE A 231 -11.54 6.96 -12.81
N ASN A 232 -10.59 6.30 -13.44
CA ASN A 232 -9.81 6.88 -14.51
C ASN A 232 -10.77 7.33 -15.65
N PRO A 233 -10.80 8.62 -16.01
CA PRO A 233 -11.65 9.11 -17.11
C PRO A 233 -11.18 8.61 -18.48
N ARG A 234 -9.93 8.10 -18.57
CA ARG A 234 -9.34 7.51 -19.77
C ARG A 234 -9.41 5.98 -19.79
N ARG A 235 -10.25 5.37 -18.96
CA ARG A 235 -10.40 3.90 -18.94
C ARG A 235 -10.78 3.37 -20.33
N LEU A 236 -10.21 2.23 -20.71
CA LEU A 236 -10.45 1.59 -21.99
C LEU A 236 -11.11 0.22 -21.77
N GLU A 237 -12.07 -0.12 -22.64
CA GLU A 237 -12.66 -1.46 -22.65
C GLU A 237 -11.65 -2.52 -23.11
N GLU A 238 -10.77 -2.16 -24.04
CA GLU A 238 -9.67 -3.01 -24.50
C GLU A 238 -8.79 -3.49 -23.32
N THR A 239 -8.48 -2.60 -22.38
CA THR A 239 -7.69 -2.93 -21.19
C THR A 239 -8.39 -3.93 -20.29
N GLN A 240 -9.70 -3.78 -20.10
CA GLN A 240 -10.50 -4.73 -19.34
C GLN A 240 -10.51 -6.11 -20.02
N ASN A 241 -10.60 -6.14 -21.35
CA ASN A 241 -10.53 -7.38 -22.12
C ASN A 241 -9.16 -8.05 -22.03
N LYS A 242 -8.07 -7.28 -22.12
CA LYS A 242 -6.69 -7.77 -21.90
C LYS A 242 -6.51 -8.42 -20.53
N ILE A 243 -6.97 -7.74 -19.47
CA ILE A 243 -6.92 -8.27 -18.10
C ILE A 243 -7.75 -9.55 -17.99
N LYS A 244 -8.96 -9.58 -18.57
CA LYS A 244 -9.82 -10.76 -18.55
C LYS A 244 -9.19 -11.95 -19.27
N LEU A 245 -8.58 -11.74 -20.43
CA LEU A 245 -7.87 -12.78 -21.17
C LEU A 245 -6.69 -13.32 -20.35
N PHE A 246 -5.83 -12.43 -19.84
CA PHE A 246 -4.71 -12.79 -18.98
C PHE A 246 -5.16 -13.55 -17.73
N PHE A 247 -6.24 -13.11 -17.09
CA PHE A 247 -6.80 -13.78 -15.92
C PHE A 247 -7.28 -15.21 -16.22
N ASN A 248 -7.92 -15.41 -17.36
CA ASN A 248 -8.42 -16.73 -17.75
C ASN A 248 -7.27 -17.69 -18.11
N GLU A 249 -6.23 -17.18 -18.77
CA GLU A 249 -5.08 -17.98 -19.20
C GLU A 249 -4.11 -18.26 -18.03
N TYR A 250 -3.88 -17.27 -17.17
CA TYR A 250 -2.88 -17.29 -16.11
C TYR A 250 -3.50 -17.18 -14.71
N ARG A 251 -4.67 -17.79 -14.49
CA ARG A 251 -5.37 -17.73 -13.19
C ARG A 251 -4.49 -18.09 -12.00
N HIS A 252 -3.58 -19.06 -12.17
CA HIS A 252 -2.64 -19.51 -11.14
C HIS A 252 -1.66 -18.41 -10.66
N ARG A 253 -1.49 -17.33 -11.42
CA ARG A 253 -0.68 -16.16 -11.02
C ARG A 253 -1.43 -15.21 -10.10
N PHE A 254 -2.75 -15.33 -9.99
CA PHE A 254 -3.56 -14.55 -9.08
C PHE A 254 -3.74 -15.29 -7.76
N ARG A 255 -3.34 -14.65 -6.67
CA ARG A 255 -3.68 -15.08 -5.33
C ARG A 255 -5.08 -14.60 -5.00
N GLU A 256 -5.93 -15.52 -4.55
CA GLU A 256 -7.24 -15.15 -4.00
C GLU A 256 -7.03 -14.64 -2.58
N ALA A 257 -7.54 -13.44 -2.32
CA ALA A 257 -7.45 -12.76 -1.05
C ALA A 257 -8.86 -12.49 -0.52
N GLY A 258 -9.10 -12.84 0.74
CA GLY A 258 -10.31 -12.44 1.45
C GLY A 258 -10.39 -10.93 1.63
N LYS A 259 -11.56 -10.47 2.05
CA LYS A 259 -11.80 -9.10 2.48
C LYS A 259 -11.38 -8.87 3.94
#